data_AF-A0A8S3HBA4-F1
#
_entry.id   AF-A0A8S3HBA4-F1
#
_cell.length_a   1.000
_cell.length_b   1.000
_cell.length_c   1.000
_cell.angle_alpha   90.00
_cell.angle_beta   90.00
_cell.angle_gamma   90.00
#
_symmetry.space_group_name_H-M   'P 1'
#
loop_
_entity.id
_entity.type
_entity.pdbx_description
1 polymer ?
#
loop_
_entity_poly.entity_id
_entity_poly.type
_entity_poly.pdbx_seq_one_letter_code
_entity_poly.pdbx_strand_id
1 'polypeptide(L)'
;KLTDKEINTIDENTPMFISVGRMFVLNKKSDVREQIENKIKLCENDIKKQEGTKSYLEKQLRECESQFKEKFSVGGGKTSRSS
;
A
#
# COMPACT_ATOMS: atom_id res chain seq x y z
N LYS A 1 6.48 10.46 -9.85
CA LYS A 1 6.84 11.90 -9.93
C LYS A 1 6.59 12.44 -11.35
N LEU A 2 5.36 12.38 -11.87
CA LEU A 2 5.02 12.86 -13.22
C LEU A 2 4.53 14.31 -13.18
N THR A 3 3.48 14.56 -12.39
CA THR A 3 2.88 15.90 -12.24
C THR A 3 3.85 16.97 -11.74
N ASP A 4 4.78 16.64 -10.83
CA ASP A 4 5.82 17.59 -10.39
C ASP A 4 6.77 17.98 -11.53
N LYS A 5 7.08 17.06 -12.44
CA LYS A 5 7.93 17.35 -13.61
C LYS A 5 7.22 18.27 -14.60
N GLU A 6 5.93 18.05 -14.83
CA GLU A 6 5.10 18.89 -15.70
C GLU A 6 4.93 20.29 -15.12
N ILE A 7 4.74 20.41 -13.80
CA ILE A 7 4.64 21.72 -13.14
C ILE A 7 5.97 22.49 -13.21
N ASN A 8 7.11 21.81 -13.24
CA ASN A 8 8.41 22.47 -13.34
C ASN A 8 8.65 23.18 -14.67
N THR A 9 7.99 22.75 -15.74
CA THR A 9 8.14 23.39 -17.06
C THR A 9 7.28 24.65 -17.19
N ILE A 10 6.44 24.95 -16.21
CA ILE A 10 5.53 26.11 -16.21
C ILE A 10 6.21 27.29 -15.50
N ASP A 11 5.97 28.52 -15.97
CA ASP A 11 6.52 29.73 -15.37
C ASP A 11 6.06 29.93 -13.91
N GLU A 12 6.93 30.48 -13.07
CA GLU A 12 6.70 30.68 -11.63
C GLU A 12 5.50 31.60 -11.34
N ASN A 13 5.19 32.56 -12.23
CA ASN A 13 4.08 33.50 -12.08
C ASN A 13 2.75 32.96 -12.63
N THR A 14 2.72 31.73 -13.13
CA THR A 14 1.49 31.13 -13.64
C THR A 14 0.53 30.84 -12.48
N PRO A 15 -0.73 31.32 -12.52
CA PRO A 15 -1.69 31.02 -11.47
C PRO A 15 -1.99 29.51 -11.41
N MET A 16 -1.73 28.90 -10.26
CA MET A 16 -1.96 27.47 -10.02
C MET A 16 -3.20 27.29 -9.16
N PHE A 17 -4.02 26.29 -9.48
CA PHE A 17 -5.23 25.98 -8.73
C PHE A 17 -5.20 24.55 -8.21
N ILE A 18 -5.51 24.38 -6.92
CA ILE A 18 -5.62 23.05 -6.30
C ILE A 18 -7.08 22.80 -5.91
N SER A 19 -7.55 21.59 -6.12
CA SER A 19 -8.89 21.16 -5.70
C SER A 19 -8.95 20.96 -4.18
N VAL A 20 -9.95 21.57 -3.56
CA VAL A 20 -10.35 21.34 -2.17
C VAL A 20 -11.84 21.01 -2.17
N GLY A 21 -12.17 19.73 -2.06
CA GLY A 21 -13.53 19.23 -2.23
C GLY A 21 -14.06 19.51 -3.64
N ARG A 22 -15.05 20.40 -3.76
CA ARG A 22 -15.68 20.82 -5.03
C ARG A 22 -15.21 22.20 -5.52
N MET A 23 -14.26 22.81 -4.83
CA MET A 23 -13.74 24.14 -5.15
C MET A 23 -12.29 24.06 -5.63
N PHE A 24 -11.85 25.09 -6.34
CA PHE A 24 -10.46 25.29 -6.74
C PHE A 24 -9.92 26.55 -6.09
N VAL A 25 -8.78 26.44 -5.42
CA VAL A 25 -8.15 27.55 -4.67
C VAL A 25 -6.84 27.92 -5.35
N LEU A 26 -6.64 29.23 -5.55
CA LEU A 26 -5.41 29.79 -6.08
C LEU A 26 -4.27 29.56 -5.08
N ASN A 27 -3.16 28.99 -5.55
CA ASN A 27 -1.97 28.72 -4.77
C ASN A 27 -0.71 29.11 -5.54
N LYS A 28 0.40 29.24 -4.82
CA LYS A 28 1.72 29.41 -5.44
C LYS A 28 2.25 28.07 -5.95
N LYS A 29 3.09 28.10 -6.98
CA LYS A 29 3.77 26.92 -7.52
C LYS A 29 4.55 26.15 -6.45
N SER A 30 5.25 26.84 -5.55
CA SER A 30 5.98 26.23 -4.41
C SER A 30 5.07 25.34 -3.56
N ASP A 31 3.90 25.87 -3.19
CA ASP A 31 2.97 25.22 -2.27
C ASP A 31 2.31 24.01 -2.94
N VAL A 32 2.01 24.13 -4.24
CA VAL A 32 1.49 23.02 -5.05
C VAL A 32 2.51 21.87 -5.11
N ARG A 33 3.79 22.19 -5.29
CA ARG A 33 4.86 21.18 -5.37
C ARG A 33 5.09 20.49 -4.03
N GLU A 34 5.10 21.24 -2.94
CA GLU A 34 5.18 20.67 -1.59
C GLU A 34 4.01 19.71 -1.32
N GLN A 35 2.78 20.09 -1.69
CA GLN A 35 1.63 19.21 -1.56
C GLN A 35 1.74 17.93 -2.40
N ILE A 36 2.27 18.03 -3.62
CA ILE A 36 2.52 16.86 -4.47
C ILE A 36 3.56 15.94 -3.82
N GLU A 37 4.64 16.49 -3.28
CA GLU A 37 5.65 15.71 -2.58
C GLU A 37 5.08 14.99 -1.34
N ASN A 38 4.28 15.70 -0.55
CA ASN A 38 3.61 15.12 0.62
C ASN A 38 2.63 14.01 0.23
N LYS A 39 1.87 14.18 -0.87
CA LYS A 39 1.00 13.12 -1.41
C LYS A 39 1.79 11.89 -1.84
N ILE A 40 2.94 12.07 -2.49
CA ILE A 40 3.81 10.96 -2.89
C ILE A 40 4.31 10.21 -1.65
N LYS A 41 4.84 10.93 -0.65
CA LYS A 41 5.32 10.33 0.60
C LYS A 41 4.22 9.54 1.31
N LEU A 42 3.00 10.07 1.35
CA LEU A 42 1.85 9.40 1.93
C LEU A 42 1.54 8.09 1.18
N CYS A 43 1.44 8.13 -0.16
CA CYS A 43 1.21 6.93 -0.95
C CYS A 43 2.33 5.89 -0.79
N GLU A 44 3.59 6.30 -0.76
CA GLU A 44 4.72 5.39 -0.55
C GLU A 44 4.66 4.72 0.83
N ASN A 45 4.26 5.46 1.87
CA ASN A 45 4.07 4.90 3.21
C ASN A 45 2.89 3.94 3.27
N ASP A 46 1.78 4.27 2.61
CA ASP A 46 0.60 3.40 2.54
C ASP A 46 0.90 2.10 1.79
N ILE A 47 1.66 2.15 0.70
CA ILE A 47 2.13 0.96 -0.02
C ILE A 47 2.93 0.07 0.93
N LYS A 48 3.96 0.61 1.62
CA LYS A 48 4.78 -0.16 2.56
C LYS A 48 3.94 -0.80 3.66
N LYS A 49 2.97 -0.06 4.20
CA LYS A 49 2.05 -0.57 5.23
C LYS A 49 1.19 -1.71 4.70
N GLN A 50 0.62 -1.56 3.51
CA GLN A 50 -0.21 -2.56 2.87
C GLN A 50 0.59 -3.83 2.51
N GLU A 51 1.80 -3.67 1.98
CA GLU A 51 2.71 -4.78 1.69
C GLU A 51 3.12 -5.55 2.95
N GLY A 52 3.45 -4.85 4.03
CA GLY A 52 3.76 -5.46 5.32
C GLY A 52 2.57 -6.25 5.88
N THR A 53 1.36 -5.67 5.81
CA THR A 53 0.13 -6.33 6.24
C THR A 53 -0.16 -7.58 5.41
N LYS A 54 -0.02 -7.49 4.08
CA LYS A 54 -0.20 -8.62 3.17
C LYS A 54 0.77 -9.77 3.51
N SER A 55 2.06 -9.47 3.62
CA SER A 55 3.09 -10.47 3.95
C SER A 55 2.82 -11.18 5.28
N TYR A 56 2.42 -10.41 6.30
CA TYR A 56 2.02 -10.96 7.60
C TYR A 56 0.84 -11.94 7.48
N LEU A 57 -0.23 -11.54 6.79
CA LEU A 57 -1.42 -12.37 6.61
C LEU A 57 -1.12 -13.64 5.80
N GLU A 58 -0.32 -13.53 4.74
CA GLU A 58 0.10 -14.70 3.96
C GLU A 58 0.94 -15.69 4.79
N LYS A 59 1.79 -15.19 5.70
CA LYS A 59 2.53 -16.06 6.62
C LYS A 59 1.58 -16.79 7.57
N GLN A 60 0.62 -16.07 8.16
CA GLN A 60 -0.38 -16.65 9.06
C GLN A 60 -1.21 -17.72 8.34
N LEU A 61 -1.62 -17.46 7.10
CA LEU A 61 -2.36 -18.43 6.29
C LEU A 61 -1.54 -19.71 6.06
N ARG A 62 -0.29 -19.60 5.63
CA ARG A 62 0.60 -20.76 5.42
C ARG A 62 0.81 -21.58 6.70
N GLU A 63 1.00 -20.89 7.83
CA GLU A 63 1.17 -21.55 9.12
C GLU A 63 -0.10 -22.31 9.52
N CYS A 64 -1.27 -21.69 9.36
CA CYS A 64 -2.56 -22.31 9.63
C CYS A 64 -2.80 -23.54 8.74
N GLU A 65 -2.52 -23.44 7.43
CA GLU A 65 -2.60 -24.58 6.50
C GLU A 65 -1.66 -25.72 6.89
N SER A 66 -0.43 -25.41 7.31
CA SER A 66 0.53 -26.41 7.77
C SER A 66 0.05 -27.12 9.03
N GLN A 67 -0.45 -26.35 10.01
CA GLN A 67 -1.02 -26.91 11.25
C GLN A 67 -2.18 -27.84 10.93
N PHE A 68 -3.10 -27.45 10.04
CA PHE A 68 -4.21 -28.31 9.64
C PHE A 68 -3.73 -29.58 8.94
N LYS A 69 -2.81 -29.49 7.98
CA LYS A 69 -2.23 -30.67 7.31
C LYS A 69 -1.60 -31.64 8.31
N GLU A 70 -0.84 -31.14 9.28
CA GLU A 70 -0.24 -31.99 10.31
C GLU A 70 -1.32 -32.70 11.14
N LYS A 71 -2.32 -31.96 11.64
CA LYS A 71 -3.39 -32.53 12.47
C LYS A 71 -4.22 -33.60 11.74
N PHE A 72 -4.47 -33.41 10.44
CA PHE A 72 -5.30 -34.34 9.67
C PHE A 72 -4.50 -35.48 9.01
N SER A 73 -3.22 -35.28 8.63
CA SER A 73 -2.39 -36.36 8.10
C SER A 73 -1.88 -37.33 9.17
N VAL A 74 -1.69 -36.89 10.41
CA VAL A 74 -1.24 -37.77 11.51
C VAL A 74 -2.39 -38.65 12.04
N GLY A 75 -3.65 -38.29 11.78
CA GLY A 75 -4.84 -39.07 12.18
C GLY A 75 -5.19 -40.27 11.29
N GLY A 76 -4.58 -40.43 10.10
CA GLY A 76 -4.93 -41.47 9.13
C GLY A 76 -4.06 -42.75 9.16
N GLY A 77 -3.06 -42.83 10.05
CA GLY A 77 -1.97 -43.82 9.91
C GLY A 77 -1.87 -44.92 10.97
N LYS A 78 -2.80 -45.06 11.92
CA LYS A 78 -2.73 -46.10 12.97
C LYS A 78 -4.08 -46.72 13.34
N THR A 79 -4.70 -47.43 12.40
CA THR A 79 -5.63 -48.54 12.69
C THR A 79 -5.23 -49.77 11.87
N SER A 80 -4.06 -50.31 12.17
CA SER A 80 -3.70 -51.70 11.89
C SER A 80 -2.73 -52.17 12.97
N ARG A 81 -3.29 -52.44 14.14
CA ARG A 81 -2.72 -53.34 15.16
C ARG A 81 -3.70 -54.50 15.32
N SER A 82 -3.14 -55.70 15.44
CA SER A 82 -3.77 -57.03 15.60
C SER A 82 -4.59 -57.51 14.39
N SER A 83 -4.43 -58.72 13.87
CA SER A 83 -3.98 -60.01 14.44
C SER A 83 -3.24 -60.86 13.40
#